data_AF-A0A0S3TND4-F1
#
_entry.id   AF-A0A0S3TND4-F1
#
_cell.length_a   1.000
_cell.length_b   1.000
_cell.length_c   1.000
_cell.angle_alpha   90.00
_cell.angle_beta   90.00
_cell.angle_gamma   90.00
#
_symmetry.space_group_name_H-M   'P 1'
#
loop_
_entity.id
_entity.type
_entity.pdbx_description
1 polymer ?
#
loop_
_entity_poly.entity_id
_entity_poly.type
_entity_poly.pdbx_seq_one_letter_code
_entity_poly.pdbx_strand_id
1 'polypeptide(L)'
;MYAAQDFIRDNTPIEDSIDCPFNELGLIRHFGKNYQFKIGAKANLPAEIIVATCLEYASRVCQGRNTINIPSLLYDEGSPGMVFKLTENILCAAIETVARKFDAIVLSDTAGLIQLSLPDEPEILADEILEQYYNS
;
A
#
# COMPACT_ATOMS: atom_id res chain seq x y z
N MET A 1 -6.88 -1.31 17.88
CA MET A 1 -5.79 -1.87 17.04
C MET A 1 -5.23 -0.84 16.07
N TYR A 2 -6.04 -0.06 15.34
CA TYR A 2 -5.53 0.84 14.27
C TYR A 2 -5.75 2.34 14.50
N ALA A 3 -6.44 2.74 15.57
CA ALA A 3 -6.67 4.14 15.90
C ALA A 3 -5.84 4.50 17.12
N ALA A 4 -5.08 5.60 17.01
CA ALA A 4 -4.41 6.20 18.16
C ALA A 4 -5.46 6.61 19.20
N GLN A 5 -5.23 6.29 20.47
CA GLN A 5 -6.08 6.74 21.56
C GLN A 5 -5.75 8.20 21.87
N ASP A 6 -6.67 9.12 21.60
CA ASP A 6 -6.57 10.49 22.10
C ASP A 6 -6.94 10.50 23.59
N PHE A 7 -5.92 10.42 24.45
CA PHE A 7 -6.09 10.50 25.90
C PHE A 7 -6.41 11.92 26.35
N ILE A 8 -7.69 12.31 26.31
CA ILE A 8 -8.19 13.39 27.17
C ILE A 8 -9.32 12.82 28.02
N ARG A 9 -8.97 12.37 29.24
CA ARG A 9 -9.84 12.32 30.41
C ARG A 9 -9.04 11.98 31.66
N ASP A 10 -8.99 12.96 32.56
CA ASP A 10 -8.70 12.92 34.00
C ASP A 10 -7.47 12.16 34.50
N ASN A 11 -6.83 12.78 35.49
CA ASN A 11 -5.57 12.48 36.17
C ASN A 11 -5.48 11.07 36.83
N THR A 12 -5.66 10.00 36.05
CA THR A 12 -5.57 8.61 36.48
C THR A 12 -4.61 7.88 35.54
N PRO A 13 -3.44 7.43 36.01
CA PRO A 13 -2.55 6.63 35.19
C PRO A 13 -3.18 5.25 35.03
N ILE A 14 -3.65 4.94 33.82
CA ILE A 14 -4.11 3.59 33.48
C ILE A 14 -2.86 2.85 32.99
N GLU A 15 -2.30 2.01 33.86
CA GLU A 15 -1.09 1.21 33.61
C GLU A 15 -1.24 0.15 32.48
N ASP A 16 -2.37 0.14 31.76
CA ASP A 16 -2.74 -0.86 30.74
C ASP A 16 -2.93 -0.27 29.31
N SER A 17 -2.23 0.81 28.96
CA SER A 17 -2.12 1.20 27.54
C SER A 17 -1.15 0.26 26.83
N ILE A 18 -1.64 -0.86 26.28
CA ILE A 18 -0.87 -1.66 25.32
C ILE A 18 -0.78 -0.84 24.03
N ASP A 19 0.35 -0.16 23.83
CA ASP A 19 0.66 0.47 22.55
C ASP A 19 0.64 -0.58 21.45
N CYS A 20 -0.40 -0.54 20.62
CA CYS A 20 -0.56 -1.48 19.53
C CYS A 20 0.32 -1.03 18.35
N PRO A 21 1.25 -1.88 17.86
CA PRO A 21 2.19 -1.48 16.81
C PRO A 21 1.49 -1.06 15.51
N PHE A 22 0.27 -1.55 15.26
CA PHE A 22 -0.50 -1.23 14.07
C PHE A 22 -1.09 0.19 14.06
N ASN A 23 -1.06 0.92 15.19
CA ASN A 23 -1.42 2.34 15.22
C ASN A 23 -0.48 3.17 14.34
N GLU A 24 0.80 2.78 14.23
CA GLU A 24 1.81 3.48 13.43
C GLU A 24 1.56 3.40 11.92
N LEU A 25 0.73 2.45 11.47
CA LEU A 25 0.29 2.38 10.07
C LEU A 25 -0.59 3.59 9.68
N GLY A 26 -1.17 4.26 10.67
CA GLY A 26 -1.97 5.47 10.46
C GLY A 26 -3.19 5.26 9.57
N LEU A 27 -3.79 4.05 9.58
CA LEU A 27 -4.93 3.72 8.73
C LEU A 27 -6.24 4.35 9.20
N ILE A 28 -6.43 4.49 10.51
CA ILE A 28 -7.66 5.03 11.10
C ILE A 28 -7.32 6.25 11.95
N ARG A 29 -8.18 7.27 11.88
CA ARG A 29 -8.09 8.47 12.72
C ARG A 29 -9.45 8.77 13.37
N HIS A 30 -9.40 9.45 14.51
CA HIS A 30 -10.59 10.04 15.12
C HIS A 30 -11.17 11.15 14.24
N PHE A 31 -12.50 11.21 14.21
CA PHE A 31 -13.29 12.27 13.59
C PHE A 31 -14.51 12.56 14.47
N GLY A 32 -14.33 13.43 15.47
CA GLY A 32 -15.32 13.65 16.51
C GLY A 32 -15.56 12.39 17.33
N LYS A 33 -16.81 11.91 17.37
CA LYS A 33 -17.19 10.65 18.04
C LYS A 33 -17.05 9.41 17.15
N ASN A 34 -16.70 9.59 15.87
CA ASN A 34 -16.60 8.53 14.89
C ASN A 34 -15.13 8.28 14.51
N TYR A 35 -14.92 7.23 13.73
CA TYR A 35 -13.64 6.88 13.13
C TYR A 35 -13.74 6.98 11.62
N GLN A 36 -12.63 7.35 10.97
CA GLN A 36 -12.53 7.37 9.52
C GLN A 36 -11.19 6.80 9.07
N PHE A 37 -11.17 6.23 7.87
CA PHE A 37 -9.93 5.88 7.22
C PHE A 37 -9.14 7.14 6.83
N LYS A 38 -7.82 7.08 7.02
CA LYS A 38 -6.90 8.11 6.53
C LYS A 38 -6.47 7.71 5.11
N ILE A 39 -7.13 8.29 4.12
CA ILE A 39 -6.81 8.06 2.70
C ILE A 39 -5.60 8.93 2.30
N GLY A 40 -4.68 8.37 1.51
CA GLY A 40 -3.51 9.07 0.96
C GLY A 40 -2.18 8.55 1.50
N ALA A 41 -1.15 9.39 1.44
CA ALA A 41 0.23 9.02 1.80
C ALA A 41 0.35 8.48 3.23
N LYS A 42 1.19 7.47 3.40
CA LYS A 42 1.52 6.85 4.70
C LYS A 42 3.01 7.00 4.94
N ALA A 43 3.39 7.64 6.04
CA ALA A 43 4.79 7.98 6.32
C ALA A 43 5.68 6.74 6.46
N ASN A 44 5.12 5.66 7.02
CA ASN A 44 5.85 4.42 7.31
C ASN A 44 5.54 3.32 6.29
N LEU A 45 5.08 3.67 5.08
CA LEU A 45 4.81 2.72 4.00
C LEU A 45 5.75 2.99 2.82
N PRO A 46 6.86 2.25 2.71
CA PRO A 46 7.82 2.37 1.62
C PRO A 46 7.18 2.03 0.26
N ALA A 47 7.76 2.60 -0.80
CA ALA A 47 7.31 2.34 -2.17
C ALA A 47 7.46 0.86 -2.54
N GLU A 48 8.55 0.22 -2.08
CA GLU A 48 8.86 -1.19 -2.29
C GLU A 48 7.76 -2.10 -1.74
N ILE A 49 7.24 -1.82 -0.54
CA ILE A 49 6.13 -2.58 0.05
C ILE A 49 4.85 -2.43 -0.77
N ILE A 50 4.56 -1.22 -1.27
CA ILE A 50 3.39 -0.96 -2.11
C ILE A 50 3.49 -1.77 -3.41
N VAL A 51 4.63 -1.71 -4.09
CA VAL A 51 4.81 -2.36 -5.40
C VAL A 51 4.88 -3.87 -5.29
N ALA A 52 5.55 -4.42 -4.27
CA ALA A 52 5.52 -5.85 -3.99
C ALA A 52 4.07 -6.34 -3.77
N THR A 53 3.28 -5.59 -2.99
CA THR A 53 1.85 -5.91 -2.79
C THR A 53 1.05 -5.84 -4.10
N CYS A 54 1.35 -4.90 -5.00
CA CYS A 54 0.72 -4.83 -6.32
C CYS A 54 1.00 -6.09 -7.16
N LEU A 55 2.25 -6.56 -7.15
CA LEU A 55 2.66 -7.74 -7.91
C LEU A 55 2.06 -9.02 -7.33
N GLU A 56 2.10 -9.19 -6.00
CA GLU A 56 1.44 -10.31 -5.31
C GLU A 56 -0.08 -10.33 -5.52
N TYR A 57 -0.72 -9.15 -5.52
CA TYR A 57 -2.14 -9.05 -5.83
C TYR A 57 -2.39 -9.46 -7.28
N ALA A 58 -1.59 -8.93 -8.20
CA ALA A 58 -1.70 -9.22 -9.62
C ALA A 58 -1.48 -10.71 -9.94
N SER A 59 -0.51 -11.39 -9.33
CA SER A 59 -0.29 -12.84 -9.56
C SER A 59 -1.54 -13.67 -9.23
N ARG A 60 -2.34 -13.23 -8.25
CA ARG A 60 -3.58 -13.90 -7.84
C ARG A 60 -4.75 -13.61 -8.79
N VAL A 61 -4.87 -12.38 -9.30
CA VAL A 61 -6.06 -11.93 -10.05
C VAL A 61 -5.86 -11.83 -11.57
N CYS A 62 -4.61 -11.91 -12.05
CA CYS A 62 -4.24 -11.73 -13.46
C CYS A 62 -3.72 -13.02 -14.10
N GLN A 63 -4.23 -14.20 -13.74
CA GLN A 63 -3.80 -15.49 -14.33
C GLN A 63 -3.71 -15.43 -15.87
N GLY A 64 -2.48 -15.35 -16.41
CA GLY A 64 -2.19 -15.27 -17.85
C GLY A 64 -2.26 -13.88 -18.50
N ARG A 65 -2.46 -12.79 -17.74
CA ARG A 65 -2.39 -11.41 -18.23
C ARG A 65 -1.06 -10.78 -17.85
N ASN A 66 -0.47 -10.05 -18.79
CA ASN A 66 0.80 -9.35 -18.62
C ASN A 66 0.65 -7.87 -18.23
N THR A 67 -0.57 -7.41 -17.94
CA THR A 67 -0.82 -6.05 -17.42
C THR A 67 -1.97 -6.04 -16.42
N ILE A 68 -1.96 -5.04 -15.54
CA ILE A 68 -3.08 -4.69 -14.67
C ILE A 68 -3.28 -3.18 -14.67
N ASN A 69 -4.54 -2.72 -14.79
CA ASN A 69 -4.83 -1.29 -14.80
C ASN A 69 -4.78 -0.70 -13.37
N ILE A 70 -4.44 0.59 -13.27
CA ILE A 70 -4.35 1.30 -11.98
C ILE A 70 -5.67 1.29 -11.20
N PRO A 71 -6.85 1.49 -11.80
CA PRO A 71 -8.12 1.38 -11.07
C PRO A 71 -8.31 0.03 -10.36
N SER A 72 -7.92 -1.08 -10.97
CA SER A 72 -7.97 -2.41 -10.36
C SER A 72 -7.02 -2.54 -9.17
N LEU A 73 -5.82 -1.95 -9.25
CA LEU A 73 -4.88 -1.91 -8.11
C LEU A 73 -5.35 -0.96 -6.98
N LEU A 74 -6.28 -0.06 -7.27
CA LEU A 74 -6.69 0.99 -6.34
C LEU A 74 -8.02 0.70 -5.64
N TYR A 75 -8.99 0.11 -6.35
CA TYR A 75 -10.38 0.05 -5.91
C TYR A 75 -10.97 -1.37 -5.81
N ASP A 76 -10.37 -2.37 -6.46
CA ASP A 76 -10.91 -3.73 -6.40
C ASP A 76 -10.79 -4.30 -4.98
N GLU A 77 -11.62 -5.30 -4.67
CA GLU A 77 -11.59 -5.97 -3.37
C GLU A 77 -10.22 -6.61 -3.10
N GLY A 78 -9.64 -6.33 -1.94
CA GLY A 78 -8.31 -6.82 -1.57
C GLY A 78 -7.15 -6.12 -2.29
N SER A 79 -7.42 -5.13 -3.14
CA SER A 79 -6.38 -4.39 -3.87
C SER A 79 -5.47 -3.59 -2.93
N PRO A 80 -4.21 -3.31 -3.33
CA PRO A 80 -3.26 -2.51 -2.54
C PRO A 80 -3.83 -1.15 -2.11
N GLY A 81 -4.56 -0.48 -3.01
CA GLY A 81 -5.20 0.80 -2.70
C GLY A 81 -6.25 0.69 -1.60
N MET A 82 -7.03 -0.39 -1.60
CA MET A 82 -8.05 -0.66 -0.58
C MET A 82 -7.44 -1.07 0.76
N VAL A 83 -6.35 -1.85 0.76
CA VAL A 83 -5.66 -2.30 1.98
C VAL A 83 -4.94 -1.14 2.66
N PHE A 84 -4.14 -0.38 1.90
CA PHE A 84 -3.32 0.71 2.45
C PHE A 84 -4.03 2.07 2.46
N LYS A 85 -5.26 2.16 1.92
CA LYS A 85 -6.04 3.39 1.77
C LYS A 85 -5.26 4.46 1.02
N LEU A 86 -4.82 4.13 -0.19
CA LEU A 86 -4.02 5.02 -1.04
C LEU A 86 -4.90 5.84 -1.98
N THR A 87 -4.31 6.90 -2.53
CA THR A 87 -4.84 7.59 -3.71
C THR A 87 -4.05 7.13 -4.93
N GLU A 88 -4.63 7.36 -6.12
CA GLU A 88 -3.98 7.05 -7.41
C GLU A 88 -2.59 7.65 -7.52
N ASN A 89 -2.45 8.95 -7.21
CA ASN A 89 -1.17 9.64 -7.28
C ASN A 89 -0.09 8.99 -6.38
N ILE A 90 -0.46 8.50 -5.19
CA ILE A 90 0.49 7.85 -4.29
C ILE A 90 0.88 6.47 -4.80
N LEU A 91 -0.08 5.71 -5.34
CA LEU A 91 0.18 4.41 -5.94
C LEU A 91 1.11 4.54 -7.16
N CYS A 92 0.80 5.45 -8.08
CA CYS A 92 1.64 5.70 -9.26
C CYS A 92 3.04 6.19 -8.87
N ALA A 93 3.15 7.14 -7.95
CA ALA A 93 4.46 7.63 -7.48
C ALA A 93 5.30 6.53 -6.82
N ALA A 94 4.68 5.59 -6.09
CA ALA A 94 5.37 4.43 -5.53
C ALA A 94 5.91 3.52 -6.65
N ILE A 95 5.09 3.23 -7.66
CA ILE A 95 5.51 2.42 -8.81
C ILE A 95 6.67 3.09 -9.56
N GLU A 96 6.57 4.38 -9.85
CA GLU A 96 7.64 5.15 -10.49
C GLU A 96 8.94 5.18 -9.68
N THR A 97 8.84 5.16 -8.34
CA THR A 97 10.01 5.12 -7.45
C THR A 97 10.74 3.79 -7.57
N VAL A 98 10.01 2.67 -7.55
CA VAL A 98 10.59 1.33 -7.66
C VAL A 98 11.09 1.04 -9.08
N ALA A 99 10.42 1.57 -10.11
CA ALA A 99 10.85 1.47 -11.51
C ALA A 99 12.25 2.05 -11.78
N ARG A 100 12.76 2.94 -10.92
CA ARG A 100 14.14 3.45 -11.03
C ARG A 100 15.20 2.43 -10.62
N LYS A 101 14.81 1.38 -9.91
CA LYS A 101 15.68 0.31 -9.39
C LYS A 101 15.45 -1.01 -10.12
N PHE A 102 14.24 -1.23 -10.64
CA PHE A 102 13.82 -2.46 -11.29
C PHE A 102 13.25 -2.17 -12.69
N ASP A 103 14.02 -2.47 -13.73
CA ASP A 103 13.64 -2.22 -15.13
C ASP A 103 12.40 -3.02 -15.57
N ALA A 104 12.07 -4.10 -14.87
CA ALA A 104 10.86 -4.91 -15.11
C ALA A 104 9.56 -4.19 -14.71
N ILE A 105 9.64 -3.13 -13.89
CA ILE A 105 8.47 -2.36 -13.46
C ILE A 105 8.23 -1.23 -14.46
N VAL A 106 7.14 -1.35 -15.23
CA VAL A 106 6.81 -0.38 -16.28
C VAL A 106 5.36 0.08 -16.14
N LEU A 107 5.16 1.40 -16.04
CA LEU A 107 3.86 2.02 -16.26
C LEU A 107 3.71 2.40 -17.74
N SER A 108 2.58 2.02 -18.32
CA SER A 108 2.18 2.45 -19.67
C SER A 108 0.88 3.25 -19.60
N ASP A 109 0.79 4.32 -20.38
CA ASP A 109 -0.45 5.07 -20.60
C ASP A 109 -0.93 4.79 -22.03
N THR A 110 -2.04 4.08 -22.15
CA THR A 110 -2.68 3.82 -23.44
C THR A 110 -4.07 4.44 -23.45
N ALA A 111 -4.24 5.50 -24.23
CA ALA A 111 -5.51 6.23 -24.36
C ALA A 111 -6.12 6.71 -23.02
N GLY A 112 -5.26 7.14 -22.08
CA GLY A 112 -5.68 7.62 -20.76
C GLY A 112 -5.92 6.50 -19.74
N LEU A 113 -5.64 5.24 -20.10
CA LEU A 113 -5.64 4.12 -19.19
C LEU A 113 -4.20 3.80 -18.79
N ILE A 114 -3.85 4.15 -17.55
CA ILE A 114 -2.57 3.80 -16.95
C ILE A 114 -2.62 2.33 -16.51
N GLN A 115 -1.58 1.59 -16.88
CA GLN A 115 -1.43 0.17 -16.57
C GLN A 115 -0.01 -0.15 -16.09
N LEU A 116 0.09 -1.06 -15.14
CA LEU A 116 1.33 -1.70 -14.73
C LEU A 116 1.54 -2.94 -15.59
N SER A 117 2.70 -3.03 -16.24
CA SER A 117 3.17 -4.25 -16.88
C SER A 117 3.61 -5.27 -15.82
N LEU A 118 3.26 -6.53 -16.06
CA LEU A 118 3.55 -7.66 -15.18
C LEU A 118 4.56 -8.58 -15.89
N PRO A 119 5.60 -9.04 -15.19
CA PRO A 119 6.46 -10.12 -15.70
C PRO A 119 5.68 -11.45 -15.73
N ASP A 120 6.29 -12.48 -16.30
CA ASP A 120 5.68 -13.82 -16.36
C ASP A 120 5.38 -14.40 -14.96
N GLU A 121 6.25 -14.11 -13.99
CA GLU A 121 6.11 -14.53 -12.58
C GLU A 121 6.17 -13.30 -11.65
N PRO A 122 5.05 -12.54 -11.49
CA PRO A 122 5.02 -11.32 -10.68
C PRO A 122 5.41 -11.53 -9.21
N GLU A 123 5.07 -12.68 -8.63
CA GLU A 123 5.42 -13.05 -7.27
C GLU A 123 6.93 -13.14 -7.04
N ILE A 124 7.71 -13.61 -8.02
CA ILE A 124 9.16 -13.69 -7.89
C ILE A 124 9.76 -12.29 -7.83
N LEU A 125 9.29 -11.39 -8.72
CA LEU A 125 9.73 -9.99 -8.70
C LEU A 125 9.30 -9.28 -7.40
N ALA A 126 8.15 -9.63 -6.83
CA ALA A 126 7.71 -9.10 -5.54
C ALA A 126 8.70 -9.49 -4.43
N ASP A 127 9.09 -10.77 -4.37
CA ASP A 127 10.07 -11.27 -3.40
C ASP A 127 11.43 -10.59 -3.58
N GLU A 128 11.92 -10.42 -4.82
CA GLU A 128 13.17 -9.70 -5.10
C GLU A 128 13.15 -8.25 -4.60
N ILE A 129 12.02 -7.54 -4.80
CA ILE A 129 11.83 -6.17 -4.31
C ILE A 129 11.88 -6.12 -2.79
N LEU A 130 11.22 -7.07 -2.12
CA LEU A 130 11.20 -7.16 -0.66
C LEU A 130 12.59 -7.52 -0.10
N GLU A 131 13.27 -8.49 -0.70
CA GLU A 131 14.63 -8.88 -0.32
C GLU A 131 15.60 -7.70 -0.45
N GLN A 132 15.55 -6.95 -1.55
CA GLN A 132 16.40 -5.77 -1.69
C GLN A 132 16.05 -4.72 -0.61
N TYR A 133 14.77 -4.47 -0.35
CA TYR A 133 14.35 -3.48 0.65
C TYR A 133 14.84 -3.82 2.08
N TYR A 134 14.72 -5.08 2.50
CA TYR A 134 15.09 -5.50 3.85
C TYR A 134 16.59 -5.76 4.04
N ASN A 135 17.35 -5.95 2.95
CA ASN A 135 18.81 -6.14 3.00
C ASN A 135 19.62 -4.87 2.69
N SER A 136 18.97 -3.73 2.50
CA SER A 136 19.60 -2.42 2.23
C SER A 136 19.97 -1.65 3.49
#